data_AF-A0A7V2X7W8-F1
#
_entry.id   AF-A0A7V2X7W8-F1
#
_cell.length_a   1.000
_cell.length_b   1.000
_cell.length_c   1.000
_cell.angle_alpha   90.00
_cell.angle_beta   90.00
_cell.angle_gamma   90.00
#
_symmetry.space_group_name_H-M   'P 1'
#
loop_
_entity.id
_entity.type
_entity.pdbx_description
1 polymer ?
#
loop_
_entity_poly.entity_id
_entity_poly.type
_entity_poly.pdbx_seq_one_letter_code
_entity_poly.pdbx_strand_id
1 'polypeptide(L)'
;MDAIICSAGQGSRLGPLGFFMRKSMFRDPHTDKSILWYQLDALQEMGVENVVILHPRRDFQIPAEVKRLADRYSGMNFCCVP
;
A
#
# COMPACT_ATOMS: atom_id res chain seq x y z
N MET A 1 -3.26 18.03 0.56
CA MET A 1 -3.03 17.59 -0.85
C MET A 1 -3.55 16.16 -0.99
N ASP A 2 -4.02 15.75 -2.18
CA ASP A 2 -4.62 14.43 -2.39
C ASP A 2 -3.73 13.54 -3.27
N ALA A 3 -3.75 12.23 -3.04
CA ALA A 3 -3.01 11.25 -3.83
C ALA A 3 -3.82 9.99 -4.12
N ILE A 4 -3.46 9.33 -5.23
CA ILE A 4 -4.02 8.03 -5.62
C ILE A 4 -2.88 7.01 -5.74
N ILE A 5 -3.00 5.87 -5.08
CA ILE A 5 -2.10 4.73 -5.21
C ILE A 5 -2.78 3.64 -6.02
N CYS A 6 -2.20 3.30 -7.18
CA CYS A 6 -2.62 2.17 -8.00
C CYS A 6 -1.92 0.87 -7.53
N SER A 7 -2.49 0.18 -6.54
CA SER A 7 -1.90 -0.99 -5.88
C SER A 7 -2.31 -2.34 -6.50
N ALA A 8 -3.00 -2.32 -7.65
CA ALA A 8 -3.51 -3.53 -8.32
C ALA A 8 -2.44 -4.40 -9.01
N GLY A 9 -1.18 -3.96 -9.03
CA GLY A 9 -0.10 -4.66 -9.73
C GLY A 9 0.22 -6.03 -9.10
N GLN A 10 -0.01 -7.10 -9.86
CA GLN A 10 0.35 -8.47 -9.47
C GLN A 10 1.86 -8.65 -9.21
N GLY A 11 2.70 -7.92 -9.95
CA GLY A 11 4.15 -8.09 -9.86
C GLY A 11 4.66 -9.28 -10.67
N SER A 12 4.09 -9.56 -11.85
CA SER A 12 4.52 -10.65 -12.74
C SER A 12 6.02 -10.70 -13.05
N ARG A 13 6.69 -9.54 -13.03
CA ARG A 13 8.15 -9.41 -13.18
C ARG A 13 8.97 -9.94 -12.00
N LEU A 14 8.33 -10.25 -10.87
CA LEU A 14 8.94 -10.92 -9.72
C LEU A 14 8.90 -12.45 -9.85
N GLY A 15 8.41 -12.98 -10.97
CA GLY A 15 8.34 -14.42 -11.23
C GLY A 15 7.40 -15.13 -10.25
N PRO A 16 7.77 -16.33 -9.75
CA PRO A 16 6.94 -17.13 -8.83
C PRO A 16 6.46 -16.37 -7.59
N LEU A 17 7.24 -15.40 -7.11
CA LEU A 17 6.90 -14.63 -5.92
C LEU A 17 5.62 -13.80 -6.13
N GLY A 18 5.43 -13.22 -7.31
CA GLY A 18 4.24 -12.43 -7.66
C GLY A 18 2.95 -13.25 -7.84
N PHE A 19 3.01 -14.59 -7.73
CA PHE A 19 1.81 -15.43 -7.77
C PHE A 19 1.10 -15.51 -6.41
N PHE A 20 1.86 -15.50 -5.32
CA PHE A 20 1.32 -15.73 -3.97
C PHE A 20 0.96 -14.44 -3.24
N MET A 21 1.64 -13.34 -3.58
CA MET A 21 1.54 -12.07 -2.89
C MET A 21 1.49 -10.91 -3.88
N ARG A 22 0.71 -9.88 -3.56
CA ARG A 22 0.68 -8.64 -4.36
C ARG A 22 2.03 -7.94 -4.28
N LYS A 23 2.44 -7.28 -5.37
CA LYS A 23 3.71 -6.53 -5.41
C LYS A 23 3.83 -5.55 -4.23
N SER A 24 2.78 -4.78 -3.98
CA SER A 24 2.74 -3.77 -2.92
C SER A 24 2.90 -4.34 -1.50
N MET A 25 2.69 -5.65 -1.34
CA MET A 25 2.77 -6.34 -0.07
C MET A 25 4.15 -6.96 0.21
N PHE A 26 5.08 -6.94 -0.76
CA PHE A 26 6.43 -7.42 -0.53
C PHE A 26 7.12 -6.60 0.55
N ARG A 27 7.72 -7.31 1.51
CA ARG A 27 8.39 -6.72 2.67
C ARG A 27 9.90 -6.77 2.51
N ASP A 28 10.53 -5.69 2.93
CA ASP A 28 11.96 -5.66 3.19
C ASP A 28 12.26 -6.46 4.46
N PRO A 29 13.11 -7.51 4.41
CA PRO A 29 13.43 -8.34 5.57
C PRO A 29 14.19 -7.61 6.68
N HIS A 30 14.81 -6.47 6.40
CA HIS A 30 15.60 -5.71 7.37
C HIS A 30 14.77 -4.69 8.15
N THR A 31 13.68 -4.20 7.56
CA THR A 31 12.86 -3.13 8.15
C THR A 31 11.41 -3.54 8.41
N ASP A 32 11.00 -4.72 7.91
CA ASP A 32 9.62 -5.22 7.91
C ASP A 32 8.61 -4.28 7.21
N LYS A 33 9.10 -3.31 6.42
CA LYS A 33 8.27 -2.39 5.66
C LYS A 33 7.85 -3.03 4.34
N SER A 34 6.55 -2.98 4.05
CA SER A 34 6.03 -3.34 2.73
C SER A 34 6.30 -2.22 1.72
N ILE A 35 6.28 -2.55 0.42
CA ILE A 35 6.36 -1.52 -0.64
C ILE A 35 5.26 -0.47 -0.44
N LEU A 36 4.03 -0.89 -0.08
CA LEU A 36 2.93 0.01 0.23
C LEU A 36 3.29 0.97 1.37
N TRP A 37 3.91 0.47 2.43
CA TRP A 37 4.36 1.29 3.55
C TRP A 37 5.29 2.41 3.08
N TYR A 38 6.34 2.09 2.32
CA TYR A 38 7.25 3.12 1.81
C TYR A 38 6.54 4.20 0.97
N GLN A 39 5.48 3.83 0.23
CA GLN A 39 4.69 4.80 -0.51
C GLN A 39 3.93 5.73 0.44
N LEU A 40 3.37 5.22 1.53
CA LEU A 40 2.67 6.04 2.53
C LEU A 40 3.63 6.99 3.26
N ASP A 41 4.83 6.52 3.62
CA ASP A 41 5.88 7.38 4.21
C ASP A 41 6.20 8.56 3.28
N ALA A 42 6.44 8.29 1.99
CA ALA A 42 6.75 9.35 1.03
C ALA A 42 5.59 10.36 0.86
N LEU A 43 4.33 9.88 0.87
CA LEU A 43 3.17 10.77 0.79
C LEU A 43 3.00 11.62 2.05
N GLN A 44 3.28 11.08 3.23
CA GLN A 44 3.27 11.83 4.48
C GLN A 44 4.32 12.94 4.47
N GLU A 45 5.55 12.63 4.04
CA GLU A 45 6.63 13.61 3.89
C GLU A 45 6.27 14.75 2.92
N MET A 46 5.44 14.45 1.92
CA MET A 46 4.91 15.44 0.98
C MET A 46 3.72 16.25 1.51
N GLY A 47 3.22 15.97 2.72
CA GLY A 47 2.05 16.65 3.29
C GLY A 47 0.73 16.28 2.59
N VAL A 48 0.64 15.06 2.08
CA VAL A 48 -0.63 14.52 1.54
C VAL A 48 -1.55 14.16 2.69
N GLU A 49 -2.80 14.57 2.61
CA GLU A 49 -3.81 14.39 3.65
C GLU A 49 -4.84 13.35 3.26
N ASN A 50 -5.17 13.20 1.98
CA ASN A 50 -6.16 12.22 1.53
C ASN A 50 -5.53 11.26 0.52
N VAL A 51 -5.60 9.96 0.81
CA VAL A 51 -5.01 8.92 -0.03
C VAL A 51 -6.07 7.89 -0.41
N VAL A 52 -6.32 7.77 -1.71
CA VAL A 52 -7.17 6.71 -2.28
C VAL A 52 -6.29 5.57 -2.77
N ILE A 53 -6.50 4.36 -2.28
CA ILE A 53 -5.75 3.17 -2.67
C ILE A 53 -6.66 2.27 -3.51
N LEU A 54 -6.37 2.18 -4.80
CA LEU A 54 -7.00 1.25 -5.72
C LEU A 54 -6.40 -0.13 -5.55
N HIS A 55 -7.22 -1.14 -5.27
CA HIS A 55 -6.80 -2.53 -5.15
C HIS A 55 -7.72 -3.45 -5.97
N PRO A 56 -7.32 -4.68 -6.29
CA PRO A 56 -8.18 -5.58 -7.04
C PRO A 56 -9.39 -6.02 -6.22
N ARG A 57 -10.54 -6.22 -6.88
CA ARG A 57 -11.70 -6.90 -6.28
C ARG A 57 -11.29 -8.21 -5.62
N ARG A 58 -11.85 -8.47 -4.43
CA ARG A 58 -11.55 -9.64 -3.57
C ARG A 58 -10.11 -9.72 -3.05
N ASP A 59 -9.33 -8.65 -3.16
CA ASP A 59 -8.06 -8.53 -2.45
C ASP A 59 -8.30 -8.04 -1.02
N PHE A 60 -7.82 -8.82 -0.05
CA PHE A 60 -7.91 -8.46 1.37
C PHE A 60 -6.56 -8.05 1.96
N GLN A 61 -5.46 -8.28 1.24
CA GLN A 61 -4.10 -8.01 1.75
C GLN A 61 -3.84 -6.51 1.83
N ILE A 62 -4.19 -5.77 0.77
CA ILE A 62 -3.96 -4.33 0.71
C ILE A 62 -4.81 -3.58 1.76
N PRO A 63 -6.15 -3.77 1.85
CA PRO A 63 -6.93 -3.12 2.90
C PRO A 63 -6.48 -3.47 4.33
N ALA A 64 -6.07 -4.73 4.56
CA ALA A 64 -5.57 -5.14 5.87
C ALA A 64 -4.27 -4.43 6.24
N GLU A 65 -3.34 -4.28 5.29
CA GLU A 65 -2.09 -3.55 5.51
C GLU A 65 -2.34 -2.05 5.75
N VAL A 66 -3.22 -1.42 4.97
CA VAL A 66 -3.60 -0.01 5.18
C VAL A 66 -4.18 0.17 6.57
N LYS A 67 -5.09 -0.71 7.00
CA LYS A 67 -5.66 -0.67 8.36
C LYS A 67 -4.60 -0.85 9.43
N ARG A 68 -3.64 -1.75 9.23
CA ARG A 68 -2.51 -1.99 10.17
C ARG A 68 -1.62 -0.75 10.31
N LEU A 69 -1.50 0.05 9.25
CA LEU A 69 -0.62 1.20 9.19
C LEU A 69 -1.30 2.54 9.50
N ALA A 70 -2.62 2.62 9.39
CA ALA A 70 -3.39 3.87 9.48
C ALA A 70 -3.05 4.69 10.73
N ASP A 71 -2.95 4.04 11.89
CA ASP A 71 -2.69 4.71 13.17
C ASP A 71 -1.31 5.41 13.23
N ARG A 72 -0.38 5.09 12.32
CA ARG A 72 0.95 5.70 12.25
C ARG A 72 0.95 7.05 11.53
N TYR A 73 -0.03 7.29 10.66
CA TYR A 73 -0.07 8.42 9.76
C TYR A 73 -1.07 9.47 10.24
N SER A 74 -0.71 10.19 11.31
CA SER A 74 -1.55 11.26 11.84
C SER A 74 -1.82 12.33 10.79
N GLY A 75 -3.08 12.75 10.65
CA GLY A 75 -3.51 13.74 9.67
C GLY A 75 -3.72 13.20 8.25
N MET A 76 -3.52 11.89 8.02
CA MET A 76 -3.84 11.24 6.74
C MET A 76 -5.13 10.43 6.82
N ASN A 77 -5.97 10.58 5.80
CA ASN A 77 -7.20 9.83 5.58
C ASN A 77 -6.99 8.82 4.46
N PHE A 78 -7.31 7.55 4.73
CA PHE A 78 -7.17 6.46 3.77
C PHE A 78 -8.52 5.94 3.29
N CYS A 79 -8.67 5.78 1.98
CA CYS A 79 -9.83 5.15 1.37
C CYS A 79 -9.38 4.02 0.45
N CYS A 80 -9.74 2.77 0.77
CA CYS A 80 -9.49 1.62 -0.10
C CYS A 80 -10.67 1.41 -1.05
N VAL A 81 -10.40 1.34 -2.36
CA VAL A 81 -11.41 1.16 -3.40
C VAL A 81 -11.06 -0.07 -4.26
N PRO A 82 -11.98 -1.03 -4.45
CA PRO A 82 -11.75 -2.27 -5.19
C PRO A 82 -11.90 -2.15 -6.72
#